data_AF-A0A2V8MI69-F1
#
_entry.id   AF-A0A2V8MI69-F1
#
_cell.length_a   1.000
_cell.length_b   1.000
_cell.length_c   1.000
_cell.angle_alpha   90.00
_cell.angle_beta   90.00
_cell.angle_gamma   90.00
#
_symmetry.space_group_name_H-M   'P 1'
#
loop_
_entity.id
_entity.type
_entity.pdbx_description
1 polymer ?
#
loop_
_entity_poly.entity_id
_entity_poly.type
_entity_poly.pdbx_seq_one_letter_code
_entity_poly.pdbx_strand_id
1 'polypeptide(L)'
;MTTLDRLYKKRLLDRRKDGRAFLYSPAVSQEEFEHGIREDVIDGLLGGSAEGVGPVLACIVDTVSENDRRLLDELDRLIREKKRELPRKR
;
A
#
# COMPACT_ATOMS: atom_id res chain seq x y z
N MET A 1 -8.40 -22.66 4.42
CA MET A 1 -8.12 -21.22 4.25
C MET A 1 -8.35 -20.87 2.78
N THR A 2 -9.32 -20.03 2.45
CA THR A 2 -9.64 -19.64 1.05
C THR A 2 -9.34 -18.16 0.82
N THR A 3 -9.23 -17.72 -0.44
CA THR A 3 -9.04 -16.30 -0.77
C THR A 3 -10.19 -15.43 -0.24
N LEU A 4 -11.45 -15.89 -0.38
CA LEU A 4 -12.62 -15.19 0.15
C LEU A 4 -12.61 -15.04 1.67
N ASP A 5 -12.11 -16.06 2.39
CA ASP A 5 -11.94 -15.98 3.86
C ASP A 5 -10.87 -14.94 4.26
N ARG A 6 -9.78 -14.82 3.49
CA ARG A 6 -8.76 -13.79 3.73
C ARG A 6 -9.29 -12.39 3.45
N LEU A 7 -10.03 -12.20 2.35
CA LEU A 7 -10.61 -10.89 2.00
C LEU A 7 -11.66 -10.44 3.03
N TYR A 8 -12.46 -11.37 3.55
CA TYR A 8 -13.36 -11.08 4.67
C TYR A 8 -12.60 -10.68 5.95
N LYS A 9 -11.51 -11.39 6.30
CA LYS A 9 -10.67 -11.03 7.47
C LYS A 9 -9.99 -9.67 7.33
N LYS A 10 -9.65 -9.29 6.10
CA LYS A 10 -9.14 -7.95 5.75
C LYS A 10 -10.24 -6.89 5.66
N ARG A 11 -11.51 -7.24 5.93
CA ARG A 11 -12.67 -6.34 5.84
C ARG A 11 -12.90 -5.74 4.45
N LEU A 12 -12.42 -6.42 3.40
CA LEU A 12 -12.67 -6.03 2.01
C LEU A 12 -13.98 -6.61 1.47
N LEU A 13 -14.44 -7.70 2.09
CA LEU A 13 -15.73 -8.31 1.83
C LEU A 13 -16.52 -8.40 3.11
N ASP A 14 -17.81 -8.14 3.02
CA ASP A 14 -18.78 -8.61 3.99
C ASP A 14 -19.15 -10.06 3.71
N ARG A 15 -19.64 -10.74 4.75
CA ARG A 15 -20.10 -12.11 4.63
C ARG A 15 -21.34 -12.32 5.45
N ARG A 16 -22.38 -12.83 4.81
CA ARG A 16 -23.57 -13.35 5.48
C ARG A 16 -23.73 -14.84 5.22
N LYS A 17 -24.25 -15.56 6.21
CA LYS A 17 -24.56 -16.98 6.06
C LYS A 17 -25.94 -17.12 5.46
N ASP A 18 -26.05 -17.93 4.41
CA ASP A 18 -27.33 -18.29 3.78
C ASP A 18 -27.41 -19.81 3.66
N GLY A 19 -28.21 -20.42 4.53
CA GLY A 19 -28.27 -21.87 4.71
C GLY A 19 -26.90 -22.49 5.01
N ARG A 20 -26.38 -23.26 4.05
CA ARG A 20 -25.05 -23.93 4.13
C ARG A 20 -23.94 -23.16 3.41
N ALA A 21 -24.26 -22.05 2.76
CA ALA A 21 -23.31 -21.24 2.01
C ALA A 21 -23.02 -19.91 2.72
N PHE A 22 -21.92 -19.29 2.29
CA PHE A 22 -21.60 -17.91 2.62
C PHE A 22 -21.75 -17.05 1.37
N LEU A 23 -22.55 -16.00 1.48
CA LEU A 23 -22.67 -14.97 0.45
C LEU A 23 -21.76 -13.82 0.82
N TYR A 24 -20.98 -13.38 -0.16
CA TYR A 24 -20.02 -12.30 -0.01
C TYR A 24 -20.48 -11.10 -0.82
N SER A 25 -20.26 -9.91 -0.26
CA SER A 25 -20.50 -8.63 -0.93
C SER A 25 -19.31 -7.70 -0.68
N PRO A 26 -19.02 -6.77 -1.61
CA PRO A 26 -17.98 -5.77 -1.37
C PRO A 26 -18.33 -4.93 -0.14
N ALA A 27 -17.39 -4.80 0.78
CA ALA A 27 -17.51 -3.91 1.95
C ALA A 27 -16.94 -2.50 1.67
N VAL A 28 -16.17 -2.37 0.58
CA VAL A 28 -15.53 -1.13 0.14
C VAL A 28 -15.81 -0.89 -1.34
N SER A 29 -15.80 0.38 -1.75
CA SER A 29 -15.88 0.76 -3.17
C SER A 29 -14.59 0.39 -3.92
N GLN A 30 -14.64 0.43 -5.25
CA GLN A 30 -13.45 0.20 -6.07
C GLN A 30 -12.38 1.27 -5.80
N GLU A 31 -12.78 2.53 -5.68
CA GLU A 31 -11.89 3.66 -5.42
C GLU A 31 -11.25 3.54 -4.02
N GLU A 32 -12.04 3.15 -3.01
CA GLU A 32 -11.55 2.88 -1.65
C GLU A 32 -10.56 1.72 -1.63
N PHE A 33 -10.82 0.67 -2.41
CA PHE A 33 -9.91 -0.46 -2.55
C PHE A 33 -8.61 -0.05 -3.26
N GLU A 34 -8.68 0.70 -4.36
CA GLU A 34 -7.50 1.19 -5.08
C GLU A 34 -6.65 2.13 -4.22
N HIS A 35 -7.26 2.94 -3.36
CA HIS A 35 -6.55 3.78 -2.39
C HIS A 35 -5.92 2.92 -1.28
N GLY A 36 -6.70 2.00 -0.69
CA GLY A 36 -6.24 1.12 0.39
C GLY A 36 -5.15 0.14 -0.03
N ILE A 37 -5.17 -0.35 -1.27
CA ILE A 37 -4.07 -1.16 -1.83
C ILE A 37 -2.75 -0.40 -1.79
N ARG A 38 -2.74 0.91 -2.03
CA ARG A 38 -1.49 1.69 -2.00
C ARG A 38 -0.88 1.65 -0.62
N GLU A 39 -1.69 1.87 0.41
CA GLU A 39 -1.25 1.85 1.81
C GLU A 39 -0.85 0.43 2.25
N ASP A 40 -1.67 -0.58 1.99
CA ASP A 40 -1.39 -1.98 2.36
C ASP A 40 -0.19 -2.59 1.62
N VAL A 41 0.02 -2.23 0.36
CA VAL A 41 1.19 -2.69 -0.43
C VAL A 41 2.44 -1.97 0.05
N ILE A 42 2.36 -0.67 0.32
CA ILE A 42 3.47 0.08 0.89
C ILE A 42 3.80 -0.46 2.28
N ASP A 43 2.83 -0.68 3.16
CA ASP A 43 3.03 -1.25 4.50
C ASP A 43 3.49 -2.70 4.45
N GLY A 44 3.08 -3.49 3.45
CA GLY A 44 3.58 -4.85 3.23
C GLY A 44 5.02 -4.88 2.72
N LEU A 45 5.43 -3.90 1.91
CA LEU A 45 6.79 -3.74 1.39
C LEU A 45 7.73 -3.10 2.43
N LEU A 46 7.21 -2.14 3.21
CA LEU A 46 7.94 -1.40 4.24
C LEU A 46 7.89 -2.07 5.62
N GLY A 47 6.98 -3.02 5.81
CA GLY A 47 6.77 -3.75 7.08
C GLY A 47 7.78 -4.85 7.35
N GLY A 48 8.77 -5.05 6.48
CA GLY A 48 10.03 -5.71 6.84
C GLY A 48 10.82 -4.88 7.85
N SER A 49 11.77 -5.48 8.57
CA SER A 49 12.71 -4.71 9.41
C SER A 49 13.32 -3.56 8.58
N ALA A 50 13.77 -2.48 9.25
CA ALA A 50 14.38 -1.32 8.57
C ALA A 50 15.51 -1.70 7.58
N GLU A 51 16.11 -2.88 7.76
CA GLU A 51 17.11 -3.50 6.88
C GLU A 51 16.55 -3.97 5.53
N GLY A 52 15.28 -4.40 5.45
CA GLY A 52 14.61 -4.85 4.23
C GLY A 52 14.00 -3.73 3.39
N VAL A 53 13.83 -2.55 3.97
CA VAL A 53 13.18 -1.39 3.32
C VAL A 53 14.11 -0.66 2.36
N GLY A 54 15.40 -0.54 2.71
CA GLY A 54 16.40 0.14 1.90
C GLY A 54 16.50 -0.37 0.46
N PRO A 55 16.59 -1.70 0.22
CA PRO A 55 16.62 -2.27 -1.12
C PRO A 55 15.37 -1.99 -1.96
N VAL A 56 14.18 -1.95 -1.34
CA VAL A 56 12.93 -1.64 -2.05
C VAL A 56 12.92 -0.18 -2.50
N LEU A 57 13.32 0.74 -1.62
CA LEU A 57 13.44 2.16 -1.97
C LEU A 57 14.47 2.40 -3.08
N ALA A 58 15.61 1.70 -3.04
CA ALA A 58 16.61 1.78 -4.11
C ALA A 58 16.04 1.31 -5.45
N CYS A 59 15.35 0.17 -5.49
CA CYS A 59 14.70 -0.35 -6.69
C CYS A 59 13.68 0.64 -7.30
N ILE A 60 12.88 1.30 -6.46
CA ILE A 60 11.94 2.34 -6.92
C ILE A 60 12.71 3.52 -7.55
N VAL A 61 13.77 4.00 -6.90
CA VAL A 61 14.59 5.10 -7.40
C VAL A 61 15.25 4.75 -8.73
N ASP A 62 15.82 3.56 -8.84
CA ASP A 62 16.46 3.07 -10.08
C ASP A 62 15.43 3.00 -11.21
N THR A 63 14.27 2.39 -10.95
CA THR A 63 13.18 2.28 -11.94
C THR A 63 12.69 3.66 -12.40
N VAL A 64 12.49 4.61 -11.48
CA VAL A 64 12.05 5.98 -11.83
C VAL A 64 13.12 6.70 -12.65
N SER A 65 14.39 6.52 -12.28
CA SER A 65 15.53 7.16 -12.95
C SER A 65 15.73 6.67 -14.38
N GLU A 66 15.49 5.38 -14.63
CA GLU A 66 15.56 4.77 -15.97
C GLU A 66 14.46 5.27 -16.90
N ASN A 67 13.27 5.54 -16.35
CA ASN A 67 12.11 5.96 -17.15
C ASN A 67 12.12 7.47 -17.47
N ASP A 68 12.30 8.34 -16.47
CA ASP A 68 12.34 9.79 -16.68
C ASP A 68 13.04 10.53 -15.53
N ARG A 69 14.12 11.25 -15.86
CA ARG A 69 14.85 12.09 -14.89
C ARG A 69 13.97 13.16 -14.24
N ARG A 70 12.96 13.67 -14.92
CA ARG A 70 12.04 14.67 -14.37
C ARG A 70 11.17 14.11 -13.24
N LEU A 71 10.86 12.81 -13.30
CA LEU A 71 10.12 12.14 -12.22
C LEU A 71 11.01 11.95 -10.98
N LEU A 72 12.31 11.75 -11.16
CA LEU A 72 13.27 11.71 -10.05
C LEU A 72 13.39 13.07 -9.36
N ASP A 73 13.43 14.15 -10.13
CA ASP A 73 13.44 15.52 -9.59
C ASP A 73 12.15 15.81 -8.79
N GLU A 74 11.00 15.38 -9.29
CA GLU A 74 9.72 15.52 -8.57
C GLU A 74 9.68 14.67 -7.30
N LEU A 75 10.23 13.45 -7.33
CA LEU A 75 10.34 12.60 -6.15
C LEU A 75 11.21 13.27 -5.07
N ASP A 76 12.36 13.85 -5.43
CA ASP A 76 13.20 14.61 -4.50
C ASP A 76 12.47 15.84 -3.93
N ARG A 77 11.72 16.58 -4.78
CA ARG A 77 10.89 17.71 -4.34
C ARG A 77 9.89 17.28 -3.26
N LEU A 78 9.13 16.21 -3.51
CA LEU A 78 8.12 15.67 -2.58
C LEU A 78 8.75 15.18 -1.26
N ILE A 79 9.90 14.49 -1.32
CA ILE A 79 10.62 14.06 -0.11
C ILE A 79 11.06 15.25 0.73
N ARG A 80 11.61 16.29 0.10
CA ARG A 80 12.07 17.51 0.80
C ARG A 80 10.90 18.25 1.45
N GLU A 81 9.77 18.35 0.77
CA GLU A 81 8.55 18.94 1.31
C GLU A 81 8.05 18.16 2.53
N LYS A 82 7.92 16.83 2.43
CA LYS A 82 7.50 15.99 3.55
C LYS A 82 8.44 16.05 4.75
N LYS A 83 9.76 16.08 4.53
CA LYS A 83 10.75 16.25 5.62
C LYS A 83 10.62 17.60 6.34
N ARG A 84 10.11 18.63 5.68
CA ARG A 84 9.86 19.95 6.30
C ARG A 84 8.56 19.97 7.10
N GLU A 85 7.53 19.25 6.65
CA GLU A 85 6.25 19.11 7.34
C GLU A 85 6.33 18.25 8.60
N LEU A 86 7.23 17.26 8.62
CA LEU A 86 7.43 16.39 9.78
C LEU A 86 8.15 17.17 10.91
N PRO A 87 7.55 17.33 12.11
CA PRO A 87 8.25 17.92 13.24
C PRO A 87 9.48 17.07 13.56
N ARG A 88 10.61 17.73 13.84
CA ARG A 88 11.82 17.06 14.34
C ARG A 88 11.43 16.19 15.53
N LYS A 89 11.42 14.87 15.34
CA LYS A 89 11.30 13.90 16.42
C LYS A 89 12.51 14.15 17.34
N ARG A 90 12.27 14.66 18.55
CA ARG A 90 13.28 14.72 19.62
C ARG A 90 13.50 13.32 20.18
#